data_AF-A0A957Q9X1-F1
#
_entry.id   AF-A0A957Q9X1-F1
#
_cell.length_a   1.000
_cell.length_b   1.000
_cell.length_c   1.000
_cell.angle_alpha   90.00
_cell.angle_beta   90.00
_cell.angle_gamma   90.00
#
_symmetry.space_group_name_H-M   'P 1'
#
loop_
_entity.id
_entity.type
_entity.pdbx_description
1 polymer ?
#
loop_
_entity_poly.entity_id
_entity_poly.type
_entity_poly.pdbx_seq_one_letter_code
_entity_poly.pdbx_strand_id
1 'polypeptide(L)'
;MKTQVIRRTMNPVHGWLALLLTVLFCLVQTSVVQAADHTPVQGAEALRSTLFDVQMALAGDATTAAATMETVEVLTVEPWFVTLTEVAPTAAATVQQALTDAQTAVDNGDGPAFAAARAQVWTALLSGAQTIVLQAVAQGDVTTAREWLLVREFRQATRFSRPNADATLALVALESGQISAEDAANAIRADLYDTYQARLTEALRNLASADEQGFALRRAEHAASAQGYFAILQPAYLEQRQAMATDALRADLAALTAATLANASTAELQAQLATVSAALDGFRAAPLLPAEQAQRAGQLLRFLNLVGVEYGRGVRNGEVTSDLEIREAVTFFTGARAAFDDLRDLLAARDGAQTTALVTLFTDLEAQINSAVTRQDVADPAAVDTTVTAINDQLHATMPEAWLRRDNSADFDVIQTSLDNMEAAVASGDYALAESARVDAYAILESGPEARIQAFAAQYKLPIEDLFWYGQGEEVGLAYLISQEADLAAVKQTRAALNAQLDAAELAVSGNSSSFALASNAAIIVFREGLEAVLILASLMAGFKSLEQRRLRKPMWWGAGAAGLASILTWLLAQGLLTSLARYGEALEAIVSLIAIGVLLLITNWFFHQNYWTGH
;
A
#
# COMPACT_ATOMS: atom_id res chain seq x y z
N MET A 1 -98.33 45.61 3.86
CA MET A 1 -98.13 45.25 5.28
C MET A 1 -96.66 45.47 5.62
N LYS A 2 -96.38 46.17 6.73
CA LYS A 2 -95.05 46.61 7.17
C LYS A 2 -94.19 45.42 7.61
N THR A 3 -92.92 45.35 7.18
CA THR A 3 -91.87 44.66 7.95
C THR A 3 -90.49 45.28 7.70
N GLN A 4 -89.71 45.34 8.78
CA GLN A 4 -88.57 46.21 9.07
C GLN A 4 -87.30 45.98 8.22
N VAL A 5 -86.61 47.09 7.97
CA VAL A 5 -85.20 47.16 7.58
C VAL A 5 -84.33 46.96 8.83
N ILE A 6 -83.51 45.90 8.86
CA ILE A 6 -82.42 45.74 9.83
C ILE A 6 -81.11 45.98 9.08
N ARG A 7 -80.44 47.10 9.39
CA ARG A 7 -79.04 47.34 9.01
C ARG A 7 -78.15 46.42 9.85
N ARG A 8 -77.40 45.52 9.21
CA ARG A 8 -76.22 44.88 9.81
C ARG A 8 -74.98 45.67 9.39
N THR A 9 -74.36 46.32 10.36
CA THR A 9 -73.06 46.98 10.27
C THR A 9 -71.96 45.94 10.03
N MET A 10 -71.21 46.06 8.92
CA MET A 10 -69.97 45.32 8.73
C MET A 10 -68.90 45.88 9.67
N ASN A 11 -68.35 45.04 10.55
CA ASN A 11 -67.21 45.39 11.39
C ASN A 11 -65.93 45.49 10.52
N PRO A 12 -65.20 46.61 10.51
CA PRO A 12 -64.01 46.80 9.66
C PRO A 12 -62.81 45.93 10.07
N VAL A 13 -62.86 45.25 11.23
CA VAL A 13 -61.75 44.47 11.78
C VAL A 13 -61.40 43.23 10.94
N HIS A 14 -62.35 42.68 10.18
CA HIS A 14 -62.12 41.47 9.39
C HIS A 14 -61.41 41.76 8.05
N GLY A 15 -61.55 42.98 7.52
CA GLY A 15 -60.86 43.40 6.29
C GLY A 15 -59.37 43.58 6.49
N TRP A 16 -58.96 44.15 7.64
CA TRP A 16 -57.55 44.35 7.97
C TRP A 16 -56.83 43.05 8.30
N LEU A 17 -57.50 42.10 8.97
CA LEU A 17 -56.93 40.78 9.26
C LEU A 17 -56.76 39.92 8.00
N ALA A 18 -57.73 39.98 7.07
CA ALA A 18 -57.60 39.33 5.78
C ALA A 18 -56.48 39.97 4.94
N LEU A 19 -56.35 41.30 4.94
CA LEU A 19 -55.27 41.98 4.21
C LEU A 19 -53.89 41.69 4.82
N LEU A 20 -53.78 41.65 6.16
CA LEU A 20 -52.55 41.27 6.86
C LEU A 20 -52.17 39.80 6.62
N LEU A 21 -53.14 38.88 6.61
CA LEU A 21 -52.91 37.47 6.27
C LEU A 21 -52.53 37.29 4.80
N THR A 22 -53.10 38.07 3.88
CA THR A 22 -52.74 38.01 2.46
C THR A 22 -51.35 38.62 2.21
N VAL A 23 -50.98 39.69 2.91
CA VAL A 23 -49.64 40.28 2.85
C VAL A 23 -48.61 39.39 3.54
N LEU A 24 -48.94 38.71 4.65
CA LEU A 24 -48.06 37.71 5.26
C LEU A 24 -47.92 36.46 4.37
N PHE A 25 -48.98 36.03 3.69
CA PHE A 25 -48.94 34.89 2.77
C PHE A 25 -48.15 35.21 1.49
N CYS A 26 -48.24 36.45 0.98
CA CYS A 26 -47.41 36.94 -0.11
C CYS A 26 -45.95 37.23 0.30
N LEU A 27 -45.66 37.47 1.59
CA LEU A 27 -44.28 37.64 2.10
C LEU A 27 -43.59 36.30 2.42
N VAL A 28 -44.32 35.18 2.45
CA VAL A 28 -43.77 33.84 2.71
C VAL A 28 -43.59 33.01 1.42
N GLN A 29 -43.98 33.53 0.25
CA GLN A 29 -43.76 32.87 -1.03
C GLN A 29 -43.01 33.75 -2.03
N THR A 30 -41.71 33.92 -1.79
CA THR A 30 -40.63 33.77 -2.79
C THR A 30 -39.30 33.84 -2.03
N SER A 31 -39.07 32.90 -1.13
CA SER A 31 -37.69 32.46 -0.93
C SER A 31 -37.38 31.66 -2.19
N VAL A 32 -36.88 32.33 -3.23
CA VAL A 32 -36.05 31.62 -4.22
C VAL A 32 -34.90 31.09 -3.37
N VAL A 33 -34.98 29.83 -2.99
CA VAL A 33 -33.79 29.09 -2.57
C VAL A 33 -32.91 29.18 -3.82
N GLN A 34 -32.00 30.15 -3.87
CA GLN A 34 -30.86 30.02 -4.76
C GLN A 34 -30.20 28.72 -4.29
N ALA A 35 -30.33 27.67 -5.09
CA ALA A 35 -29.44 26.54 -4.95
C ALA A 35 -28.03 27.14 -4.92
N ALA A 36 -27.28 26.87 -3.86
CA ALA A 36 -25.91 27.33 -3.79
C ALA A 36 -25.18 26.70 -4.98
N ASP A 37 -24.53 27.52 -5.82
CA ASP A 37 -23.76 27.01 -6.94
C ASP A 37 -22.73 26.00 -6.42
N HIS A 38 -22.69 24.81 -7.02
CA HIS A 38 -21.74 23.80 -6.60
C HIS A 38 -20.30 24.25 -6.89
N THR A 39 -19.40 23.98 -5.95
CA THR A 39 -17.96 23.95 -6.26
C THR A 39 -17.67 22.87 -7.32
N PRO A 40 -16.55 22.93 -8.05
CA PRO A 40 -16.24 21.95 -9.09
C PRO A 40 -16.33 20.48 -8.62
N VAL A 41 -15.81 20.17 -7.43
CA VAL A 41 -15.90 18.82 -6.86
C VAL A 41 -17.32 18.44 -6.48
N GLN A 42 -18.08 19.36 -5.89
CA GLN A 42 -19.48 19.09 -5.54
C GLN A 42 -20.33 18.85 -6.80
N GLY A 43 -20.11 19.63 -7.86
CA GLY A 43 -20.84 19.51 -9.12
C GLY A 43 -20.51 18.22 -9.87
N ALA A 44 -19.22 17.89 -9.96
CA ALA A 44 -18.77 16.63 -10.56
C ALA A 44 -19.29 15.39 -9.79
N GLU A 45 -19.28 15.44 -8.46
CA GLU A 45 -19.79 14.36 -7.61
C GLU A 45 -21.32 14.26 -7.65
N ALA A 46 -22.04 15.39 -7.67
CA ALA A 46 -23.48 15.41 -7.86
C ALA A 46 -23.87 14.79 -9.20
N LEU A 47 -23.14 15.11 -10.28
CA LEU A 47 -23.35 14.52 -11.59
C LEU A 47 -23.08 13.01 -11.58
N ARG A 48 -21.97 12.58 -10.95
CA ARG A 48 -21.62 11.16 -10.80
C ARG A 48 -22.69 10.39 -10.02
N SER A 49 -23.15 10.93 -8.89
CA SER A 49 -24.20 10.32 -8.05
C SER A 49 -25.53 10.25 -8.80
N THR A 50 -25.94 11.32 -9.46
CA THR A 50 -27.21 11.38 -10.20
C THR A 50 -27.24 10.34 -11.32
N LEU A 51 -26.14 10.21 -12.09
CA LEU A 51 -26.04 9.18 -13.13
C LEU A 51 -26.07 7.75 -12.54
N PHE A 52 -25.53 7.55 -11.33
CA PHE A 52 -25.66 6.26 -10.64
C PHE A 52 -27.12 5.97 -10.26
N ASP A 53 -27.85 6.96 -9.75
CA ASP A 53 -29.28 6.83 -9.42
C ASP A 53 -30.12 6.50 -10.66
N VAL A 54 -29.82 7.12 -11.81
CA VAL A 54 -30.44 6.76 -13.11
C VAL A 54 -30.16 5.29 -13.44
N GLN A 55 -28.92 4.81 -13.31
CA GLN A 55 -28.57 3.41 -13.57
C GLN A 55 -29.34 2.44 -12.68
N MET A 56 -29.51 2.77 -11.40
CA MET A 56 -30.28 1.96 -10.45
C MET A 56 -31.77 1.91 -10.80
N ALA A 57 -32.34 3.04 -11.21
CA ALA A 57 -33.73 3.10 -11.67
C ALA A 57 -33.93 2.35 -13.00
N LEU A 58 -32.95 2.39 -13.92
CA LEU A 58 -33.07 1.81 -15.26
C LEU A 58 -33.40 0.31 -15.25
N ALA A 59 -32.98 -0.43 -14.22
CA ALA A 59 -33.23 -1.87 -14.10
C ALA A 59 -34.69 -2.25 -13.78
N GLY A 60 -35.54 -1.31 -13.35
CA GLY A 60 -36.90 -1.63 -12.91
C GLY A 60 -37.95 -0.51 -12.98
N ASP A 61 -37.55 0.74 -13.19
CA ASP A 61 -38.41 1.92 -13.27
C ASP A 61 -37.88 2.95 -14.28
N ALA A 62 -38.21 2.73 -15.56
CA ALA A 62 -37.80 3.60 -16.65
C ALA A 62 -38.35 5.04 -16.55
N THR A 63 -39.49 5.24 -15.88
CA THR A 63 -40.07 6.58 -15.68
C THR A 63 -39.25 7.36 -14.67
N THR A 64 -38.87 6.73 -13.56
CA THR A 64 -37.96 7.34 -12.57
C THR A 64 -36.57 7.58 -13.17
N ALA A 65 -36.06 6.66 -13.99
CA ALA A 65 -34.78 6.85 -14.70
C ALA A 65 -34.81 8.09 -15.59
N ALA A 66 -35.86 8.24 -16.42
CA ALA A 66 -36.01 9.41 -17.30
C ALA A 66 -36.17 10.72 -16.52
N ALA A 67 -36.99 10.73 -15.46
CA ALA A 67 -37.16 11.91 -14.62
C ALA A 67 -35.87 12.32 -13.88
N THR A 68 -35.07 11.34 -13.44
CA THR A 68 -33.78 11.61 -12.79
C THR A 68 -32.77 12.15 -13.80
N MET A 69 -32.84 11.72 -15.06
CA MET A 69 -31.98 12.22 -16.13
C MET A 69 -32.21 13.72 -16.44
N GLU A 70 -33.42 14.26 -16.23
CA GLU A 70 -33.66 15.72 -16.33
C GLU A 70 -32.83 16.53 -15.31
N THR A 71 -32.49 15.95 -14.15
CA THR A 71 -31.64 16.60 -13.15
C THR A 71 -30.20 16.76 -13.64
N VAL A 72 -29.74 15.88 -14.53
CA VAL A 72 -28.40 15.94 -15.12
C VAL A 72 -28.24 17.19 -16.00
N GLU A 73 -29.27 17.57 -16.76
CA GLU A 73 -29.23 18.78 -17.60
C GLU A 73 -29.00 20.04 -16.76
N VAL A 74 -29.63 20.13 -15.59
CA VAL A 74 -29.49 21.27 -14.66
C VAL A 74 -28.05 21.40 -14.16
N LEU A 75 -27.39 20.29 -13.81
CA LEU A 75 -26.00 20.31 -13.33
C LEU A 75 -25.01 20.80 -14.41
N THR A 76 -25.31 20.57 -15.69
CA THR A 76 -24.44 20.97 -16.81
C THR A 76 -24.55 22.43 -17.24
N VAL A 77 -25.45 23.21 -16.62
CA VAL A 77 -25.56 24.66 -16.87
C VAL A 77 -25.04 25.51 -15.71
N GLU A 78 -24.56 24.87 -14.65
CA GLU A 78 -23.99 25.55 -13.48
C GLU A 78 -22.60 26.15 -13.77
N PRO A 79 -22.15 27.16 -12.99
CA PRO A 79 -20.89 27.87 -13.23
C PRO A 79 -19.65 26.97 -13.36
N TRP A 80 -19.56 25.89 -12.58
CA TRP A 80 -18.41 24.97 -12.65
C TRP A 80 -18.32 24.26 -14.00
N PHE A 81 -19.45 23.89 -14.61
CA PHE A 81 -19.48 23.26 -15.92
C PHE A 81 -19.23 24.27 -17.06
N VAL A 82 -19.64 25.53 -16.84
CA VAL A 82 -19.27 26.64 -17.74
C VAL A 82 -17.75 26.81 -17.77
N THR A 83 -17.06 26.80 -16.62
CA THR A 83 -15.59 26.83 -16.57
C THR A 83 -14.97 25.66 -17.33
N LEU A 84 -15.51 24.44 -17.19
CA LEU A 84 -15.09 23.28 -17.98
C LEU A 84 -15.20 23.54 -19.49
N THR A 85 -16.32 24.12 -19.92
CA THR A 85 -16.58 24.41 -21.34
C THR A 85 -15.65 25.48 -21.89
N GLU A 86 -15.32 26.51 -21.11
CA GLU A 86 -14.45 27.61 -21.53
C GLU A 86 -12.97 27.21 -21.57
N VAL A 87 -12.51 26.47 -20.57
CA VAL A 87 -11.08 26.16 -20.39
C VAL A 87 -10.69 24.83 -21.04
N ALA A 88 -11.58 23.83 -21.01
CA ALA A 88 -11.35 22.48 -21.53
C ALA A 88 -12.45 22.05 -22.52
N PRO A 89 -12.65 22.78 -23.64
CA PRO A 89 -13.78 22.56 -24.55
C PRO A 89 -13.84 21.16 -25.16
N THR A 90 -12.68 20.52 -25.39
CA THR A 90 -12.63 19.14 -25.89
C THR A 90 -13.21 18.16 -24.87
N ALA A 91 -12.84 18.29 -23.60
CA ALA A 91 -13.37 17.46 -22.52
C ALA A 91 -14.87 17.71 -22.31
N ALA A 92 -15.30 18.98 -22.31
CA ALA A 92 -16.71 19.34 -22.21
C ALA A 92 -17.55 18.75 -23.36
N ALA A 93 -17.04 18.79 -24.59
CA ALA A 93 -17.71 18.17 -25.74
C ALA A 93 -17.84 16.64 -25.59
N THR A 94 -16.81 15.97 -25.05
CA THR A 94 -16.88 14.53 -24.75
C THR A 94 -17.91 14.24 -23.66
N VAL A 95 -17.99 15.05 -22.60
CA VAL A 95 -19.04 14.91 -21.57
C VAL A 95 -20.43 15.04 -22.18
N GLN A 96 -20.67 16.07 -23.00
CA GLN A 96 -21.98 16.30 -23.64
C GLN A 96 -22.36 15.14 -24.59
N GLN A 97 -21.41 14.62 -25.36
CA GLN A 97 -21.66 13.45 -26.21
C GLN A 97 -22.02 12.22 -25.36
N ALA A 98 -21.25 11.94 -24.31
CA ALA A 98 -21.52 10.81 -23.44
C ALA A 98 -22.87 10.94 -22.69
N LEU A 99 -23.29 12.16 -22.34
CA LEU A 99 -24.63 12.40 -21.79
C LEU A 99 -25.75 12.16 -22.82
N THR A 100 -25.51 12.48 -24.09
CA THR A 100 -26.44 12.16 -25.18
C THR A 100 -26.57 10.65 -25.37
N ASP A 101 -25.46 9.93 -25.30
CA ASP A 101 -25.42 8.47 -25.38
C ASP A 101 -26.11 7.83 -24.16
N ALA A 102 -25.92 8.40 -22.97
CA ALA A 102 -26.63 7.99 -21.75
C ALA A 102 -28.14 8.18 -21.86
N GLN A 103 -28.61 9.32 -22.36
CA GLN A 103 -30.04 9.55 -22.61
C GLN A 103 -30.60 8.51 -23.60
N THR A 104 -29.89 8.27 -24.70
CA THR A 104 -30.28 7.26 -25.69
C THR A 104 -30.37 5.86 -25.07
N ALA A 105 -29.46 5.53 -24.15
CA ALA A 105 -29.48 4.26 -23.43
C ALA A 105 -30.68 4.16 -22.47
N VAL A 106 -31.04 5.25 -21.76
CA VAL A 106 -32.26 5.31 -20.94
C VAL A 106 -33.51 5.07 -21.79
N ASP A 107 -33.62 5.76 -22.92
CA ASP A 107 -34.76 5.65 -23.84
C ASP A 107 -34.97 4.22 -24.38
N ASN A 108 -33.86 3.49 -24.55
CA ASN A 108 -33.86 2.12 -25.06
C ASN A 108 -33.89 1.03 -23.96
N GLY A 109 -33.79 1.41 -22.68
CA GLY A 109 -33.63 0.45 -21.58
C GLY A 109 -32.30 -0.32 -21.62
N ASP A 110 -31.27 0.25 -22.22
CA ASP A 110 -29.96 -0.40 -22.44
C ASP A 110 -29.00 -0.13 -21.28
N GLY A 111 -29.04 -1.00 -20.27
CA GLY A 111 -28.18 -0.91 -19.09
C GLY A 111 -26.66 -0.90 -19.41
N PRO A 112 -26.14 -1.83 -20.22
CA PRO A 112 -24.74 -1.82 -20.64
C PRO A 112 -24.31 -0.53 -21.36
N ALA A 113 -25.11 -0.03 -22.31
CA ALA A 113 -24.80 1.22 -23.00
C ALA A 113 -24.80 2.42 -22.03
N PHE A 114 -25.75 2.47 -21.09
CA PHE A 114 -25.79 3.51 -20.06
C PHE A 114 -24.54 3.48 -19.17
N ALA A 115 -24.13 2.29 -18.73
CA ALA A 115 -22.96 2.13 -17.87
C ALA A 115 -21.65 2.56 -18.58
N ALA A 116 -21.52 2.26 -19.87
CA ALA A 116 -20.40 2.74 -20.69
C ALA A 116 -20.41 4.28 -20.82
N ALA A 117 -21.56 4.87 -21.13
CA ALA A 117 -21.73 6.32 -21.24
C ALA A 117 -21.40 7.05 -19.92
N ARG A 118 -21.87 6.52 -18.78
CA ARG A 118 -21.53 7.06 -17.44
C ARG A 118 -20.02 7.04 -17.17
N ALA A 119 -19.32 5.96 -17.53
CA ALA A 119 -17.87 5.88 -17.39
C ALA A 119 -17.13 6.91 -18.27
N GLN A 120 -17.64 7.16 -19.49
CA GLN A 120 -17.09 8.18 -20.38
C GLN A 120 -17.30 9.61 -19.86
N VAL A 121 -18.47 9.91 -19.28
CA VAL A 121 -18.72 11.20 -18.61
C VAL A 121 -17.68 11.44 -17.53
N TRP A 122 -17.48 10.47 -16.64
CA TRP A 122 -16.55 10.62 -15.53
C TRP A 122 -15.11 10.82 -15.98
N THR A 123 -14.61 9.95 -16.87
CA THR A 123 -13.23 10.07 -17.39
C THR A 123 -12.99 11.34 -18.19
N ALA A 124 -14.00 11.87 -18.90
CA ALA A 124 -13.91 13.16 -19.56
C ALA A 124 -13.87 14.34 -18.57
N LEU A 125 -14.63 14.29 -17.48
CA LEU A 125 -14.55 15.28 -16.39
C LEU A 125 -13.14 15.31 -15.77
N LEU A 126 -12.56 14.14 -15.48
CA LEU A 126 -11.20 14.01 -14.96
C LEU A 126 -10.16 14.62 -15.92
N SER A 127 -10.30 14.35 -17.23
CA SER A 127 -9.44 14.94 -18.26
C SER A 127 -9.54 16.47 -18.31
N GLY A 128 -10.76 17.00 -18.19
CA GLY A 128 -11.00 18.44 -18.20
C GLY A 128 -10.48 19.12 -16.93
N ALA A 129 -10.69 18.51 -15.77
CA ALA A 129 -10.15 18.97 -14.49
C ALA A 129 -8.62 19.06 -14.53
N GLN A 130 -7.93 18.02 -15.04
CA GLN A 130 -6.48 18.08 -15.24
C GLN A 130 -6.06 19.26 -16.12
N THR A 131 -6.79 19.51 -17.21
CA THR A 131 -6.50 20.62 -18.13
C THR A 131 -6.60 21.97 -17.41
N ILE A 132 -7.67 22.15 -16.63
CA ILE A 132 -7.91 23.37 -15.85
C ILE A 132 -6.82 23.57 -14.79
N VAL A 133 -6.48 22.51 -14.04
CA VAL A 133 -5.44 22.56 -13.00
C VAL A 133 -4.09 22.98 -13.60
N LEU A 134 -3.67 22.32 -14.69
CA LEU A 134 -2.38 22.62 -15.31
C LEU A 134 -2.34 24.04 -15.91
N GLN A 135 -3.45 24.51 -16.47
CA GLN A 135 -3.56 25.89 -16.95
C GLN A 135 -3.53 26.92 -15.81
N ALA A 136 -4.25 26.67 -14.71
CA ALA A 136 -4.27 27.54 -13.54
C ALA A 136 -2.89 27.63 -12.89
N VAL A 137 -2.18 26.50 -12.76
CA VAL A 137 -0.78 26.44 -12.28
C VAL A 137 0.14 27.27 -13.17
N ALA A 138 0.04 27.13 -14.50
CA ALA A 138 0.84 27.92 -15.43
C ALA A 138 0.60 29.43 -15.33
N GLN A 139 -0.59 29.83 -14.88
CA GLN A 139 -0.98 31.22 -14.66
C GLN A 139 -0.68 31.72 -13.23
N GLY A 140 -0.21 30.84 -12.33
CA GLY A 140 0.00 31.16 -10.92
C GLY A 140 -1.28 31.24 -10.08
N ASP A 141 -2.42 30.80 -10.62
CA ASP A 141 -3.70 30.75 -9.91
C ASP A 141 -3.82 29.45 -9.10
N VAL A 142 -3.18 29.45 -7.93
CA VAL A 142 -3.20 28.29 -7.03
C VAL A 142 -4.59 28.01 -6.47
N THR A 143 -5.46 29.03 -6.35
CA THR A 143 -6.81 28.87 -5.80
C THR A 143 -7.64 28.01 -6.74
N THR A 144 -7.73 28.38 -8.01
CA THR A 144 -8.44 27.59 -9.02
C THR A 144 -7.83 26.21 -9.18
N ALA A 145 -6.49 26.10 -9.19
CA ALA A 145 -5.80 24.82 -9.28
C ALA A 145 -6.17 23.89 -8.12
N ARG A 146 -6.26 24.42 -6.89
CA ARG A 146 -6.61 23.64 -5.69
C ARG A 146 -8.05 23.16 -5.71
N GLU A 147 -9.00 24.02 -6.12
CA GLU A 147 -10.41 23.67 -6.21
C GLU A 147 -10.65 22.57 -7.25
N TRP A 148 -10.03 22.67 -8.43
CA TRP A 148 -10.18 21.71 -9.51
C TRP A 148 -9.35 20.43 -9.33
N LEU A 149 -8.25 20.47 -8.59
CA LEU A 149 -7.45 19.26 -8.29
C LEU A 149 -8.25 18.23 -7.49
N LEU A 150 -9.31 18.65 -6.78
CA LEU A 150 -10.21 17.75 -6.07
C LEU A 150 -11.07 16.90 -7.02
N VAL A 151 -11.27 17.32 -8.27
CA VAL A 151 -11.92 16.52 -9.32
C VAL A 151 -10.87 15.60 -9.94
N ARG A 152 -10.47 14.59 -9.17
CA ARG A 152 -9.49 13.59 -9.59
C ARG A 152 -9.88 12.21 -9.08
N GLU A 153 -9.33 11.19 -9.72
CA GLU A 153 -9.26 9.88 -9.11
C GLU A 153 -8.02 9.80 -8.23
N PHE A 154 -8.08 8.81 -7.35
CA PHE A 154 -6.98 8.37 -6.53
C PHE A 154 -6.66 6.93 -6.92
N ARG A 155 -5.42 6.47 -6.74
CA ARG A 155 -5.16 5.02 -6.74
C ARG A 155 -6.13 4.38 -5.76
N GLN A 156 -6.62 3.16 -6.03
CA GLN A 156 -7.30 2.41 -4.96
C GLN A 156 -6.34 2.37 -3.79
N ALA A 157 -6.77 3.00 -2.70
CA ALA A 157 -5.99 2.97 -1.49
C ALA A 157 -6.10 1.54 -0.97
N THR A 158 -5.03 0.78 -1.17
CA THR A 158 -4.85 -0.47 -0.45
C THR A 158 -4.21 -0.12 0.88
N ARG A 159 -4.11 -1.09 1.79
CA ARG A 159 -3.36 -0.92 3.03
C ARG A 159 -1.85 -0.63 2.83
N PHE A 160 -1.38 -0.40 1.60
CA PHE A 160 0.04 -0.41 1.19
C PHE A 160 0.38 0.57 0.07
N SER A 161 -0.59 0.89 -0.77
CA SER A 161 -0.45 1.79 -1.90
C SER A 161 -1.35 2.97 -1.64
N ARG A 162 -0.72 4.11 -1.42
CA ARG A 162 -1.38 5.40 -1.26
C ARG A 162 -1.71 5.97 -2.64
N PRO A 163 -2.74 6.81 -2.74
CA PRO A 163 -2.75 7.85 -3.74
C PRO A 163 -1.59 8.83 -3.46
N ASN A 164 -0.81 9.25 -4.45
CA ASN A 164 0.29 10.18 -4.15
C ASN A 164 -0.31 11.54 -3.73
N ALA A 165 0.37 12.22 -2.81
CA ALA A 165 0.01 13.57 -2.37
C ALA A 165 0.81 14.65 -3.12
N ASP A 166 1.65 14.24 -4.08
CA ASP A 166 2.64 15.09 -4.72
C ASP A 166 2.01 16.27 -5.46
N ALA A 167 0.85 16.09 -6.09
CA ALA A 167 0.14 17.21 -6.69
C ALA A 167 -0.30 18.26 -5.65
N THR A 168 -0.79 17.82 -4.50
CA THR A 168 -1.23 18.72 -3.42
C THR A 168 -0.04 19.43 -2.80
N LEU A 169 1.06 18.71 -2.53
CA LEU A 169 2.30 19.28 -2.00
C LEU A 169 2.94 20.26 -3.00
N ALA A 170 2.88 19.97 -4.29
CA ALA A 170 3.36 20.85 -5.35
C ALA A 170 2.60 22.19 -5.37
N LEU A 171 1.28 22.18 -5.18
CA LEU A 171 0.50 23.42 -5.06
C LEU A 171 0.89 24.25 -3.83
N VAL A 172 1.17 23.61 -2.69
CA VAL A 172 1.64 24.29 -1.47
C VAL A 172 3.05 24.87 -1.66
N ALA A 173 3.94 24.11 -2.29
CA ALA A 173 5.29 24.55 -2.61
C ALA A 173 5.29 25.72 -3.63
N LEU A 174 4.37 25.71 -4.59
CA LEU A 174 4.17 26.81 -5.54
C LEU A 174 3.66 28.07 -4.84
N GLU A 175 2.63 27.95 -4.00
CA GLU A 175 2.05 29.08 -3.24
C GLU A 175 3.07 29.75 -2.31
N SER A 176 3.96 28.95 -1.73
CA SER A 176 5.06 29.42 -0.87
C SER A 176 6.30 29.87 -1.63
N GLY A 177 6.32 29.77 -2.97
CA GLY A 177 7.44 30.18 -3.83
C GLY A 177 8.68 29.28 -3.73
N GLN A 178 8.54 28.05 -3.24
CA GLN A 178 9.64 27.08 -3.11
C GLN A 178 10.01 26.41 -4.44
N ILE A 179 9.04 26.26 -5.35
CA ILE A 179 9.22 25.67 -6.68
C ILE A 179 8.61 26.56 -7.76
N SER A 180 9.03 26.38 -9.01
CA SER A 180 8.45 27.11 -10.14
C SER A 180 7.08 26.56 -10.55
N ALA A 181 6.30 27.33 -11.31
CA ALA A 181 5.03 26.86 -11.89
C ALA A 181 5.23 25.66 -12.83
N GLU A 182 6.36 25.61 -13.54
CA GLU A 182 6.71 24.49 -14.42
C GLU A 182 6.99 23.21 -13.61
N ASP A 183 7.78 23.32 -12.54
CA ASP A 183 8.07 22.19 -11.65
C ASP A 183 6.80 21.68 -10.96
N ALA A 184 5.93 22.59 -10.51
CA ALA A 184 4.65 22.25 -9.92
C ALA A 184 3.75 21.51 -10.93
N ALA A 185 3.66 22.01 -12.17
CA ALA A 185 2.89 21.37 -13.23
C ALA A 185 3.43 19.96 -13.57
N ASN A 186 4.75 19.78 -13.55
CA ASN A 186 5.37 18.47 -13.78
C ASN A 186 5.09 17.48 -12.63
N ALA A 187 5.19 17.92 -11.38
CA ALA A 187 4.85 17.10 -10.22
C ALA A 187 3.36 16.69 -10.21
N ILE A 188 2.46 17.64 -10.48
CA ILE A 188 1.01 17.38 -10.59
C ILE A 188 0.72 16.39 -11.72
N ARG A 189 1.35 16.58 -12.89
CA ARG A 189 1.18 15.67 -14.03
C ARG A 189 1.68 14.26 -13.69
N ALA A 190 2.83 14.13 -13.04
CA ALA A 190 3.39 12.85 -12.64
C ALA A 190 2.43 12.10 -11.69
N ASP A 191 1.92 12.77 -10.66
CA ASP A 191 0.96 12.20 -9.70
C ASP A 191 -0.33 11.72 -10.39
N LEU A 192 -0.96 12.60 -11.20
CA LEU A 192 -2.20 12.27 -11.90
C LEU A 192 -1.99 11.13 -12.91
N TYR A 193 -0.90 11.15 -13.68
CA TYR A 193 -0.59 10.09 -14.64
C TYR A 193 -0.31 8.75 -13.98
N ASP A 194 0.41 8.75 -12.87
CA ASP A 194 0.63 7.54 -12.08
C ASP A 194 -0.70 6.95 -11.58
N THR A 195 -1.60 7.79 -11.10
CA THR A 195 -2.94 7.39 -10.68
C THR A 195 -3.78 6.83 -11.83
N TYR A 196 -3.89 7.56 -12.95
CA TYR A 196 -4.71 7.12 -14.08
C TYR A 196 -4.13 5.90 -14.79
N GLN A 197 -2.82 5.69 -14.74
CA GLN A 197 -2.20 4.44 -15.21
C GLN A 197 -2.61 3.24 -14.36
N ALA A 198 -2.63 3.39 -13.04
CA ALA A 198 -3.14 2.35 -12.15
C ALA A 198 -4.62 2.06 -12.43
N ARG A 199 -5.44 3.10 -12.59
CA ARG A 199 -6.87 2.97 -12.92
C ARG A 199 -7.14 2.31 -14.27
N LEU A 200 -6.33 2.61 -15.30
CA LEU A 200 -6.38 1.92 -16.60
C LEU A 200 -6.12 0.41 -16.44
N THR A 201 -5.06 0.06 -15.72
CA THR A 201 -4.67 -1.34 -15.49
C THR A 201 -5.76 -2.09 -14.71
N GLU A 202 -6.32 -1.45 -13.69
CA GLU A 202 -7.43 -1.97 -12.89
C GLU A 202 -8.69 -2.19 -13.75
N ALA A 203 -9.06 -1.21 -14.57
CA ALA A 203 -10.23 -1.31 -15.45
C ALA A 203 -10.12 -2.51 -16.42
N LEU A 204 -8.95 -2.73 -17.03
CA LEU A 204 -8.71 -3.87 -17.93
C LEU A 204 -8.79 -5.22 -17.19
N ARG A 205 -8.28 -5.30 -15.95
CA ARG A 205 -8.37 -6.49 -15.11
C ARG A 205 -9.81 -6.78 -14.69
N ASN A 206 -10.53 -5.76 -14.24
CA ASN A 206 -11.93 -5.89 -13.82
C ASN A 206 -12.84 -6.24 -15.00
N LEU A 207 -12.53 -5.76 -16.20
CA LEU A 207 -13.20 -6.18 -17.43
C LEU A 207 -13.04 -7.68 -17.68
N ALA A 208 -11.81 -8.22 -17.58
CA ALA A 208 -11.57 -9.65 -17.74
C ALA A 208 -12.36 -10.48 -16.71
N SER A 209 -12.33 -10.08 -15.43
CA SER A 209 -13.07 -10.76 -14.36
C SER A 209 -14.59 -10.69 -14.54
N ALA A 210 -15.12 -9.52 -14.98
CA ALA A 210 -16.53 -9.36 -15.28
C ALA A 210 -17.00 -10.21 -16.47
N ASP A 211 -16.11 -10.47 -17.43
CA ASP A 211 -16.39 -11.38 -18.55
C ASP A 211 -16.50 -12.84 -18.13
N GLU A 212 -15.57 -13.31 -17.29
CA GLU A 212 -15.63 -14.66 -16.73
C GLU A 212 -16.90 -14.92 -15.91
N GLN A 213 -17.41 -13.88 -15.25
CA GLN A 213 -18.64 -13.94 -14.45
C GLN A 213 -19.92 -13.66 -15.25
N GLY A 214 -19.82 -13.30 -16.54
CA GLY A 214 -20.96 -13.01 -17.40
C GLY A 214 -21.70 -11.70 -17.07
N PHE A 215 -21.05 -10.73 -16.42
CA PHE A 215 -21.67 -9.48 -16.00
C PHE A 215 -21.62 -8.39 -17.09
N ALA A 216 -22.55 -8.44 -18.04
CA ALA A 216 -22.59 -7.56 -19.22
C ALA A 216 -22.50 -6.05 -18.90
N LEU A 217 -23.21 -5.58 -17.86
CA LEU A 217 -23.17 -4.19 -17.44
C LEU A 217 -21.77 -3.77 -16.95
N ARG A 218 -21.12 -4.61 -16.15
CA ARG A 218 -19.76 -4.36 -15.62
C ARG A 218 -18.71 -4.41 -16.73
N ARG A 219 -18.87 -5.30 -17.73
CA ARG A 219 -17.98 -5.33 -18.90
C ARG A 219 -18.00 -3.98 -19.64
N ALA A 220 -19.18 -3.46 -19.95
CA ALA A 220 -19.32 -2.20 -20.67
C ALA A 220 -18.74 -1.01 -19.89
N GLU A 221 -19.00 -0.95 -18.57
CA GLU A 221 -18.43 0.05 -17.66
C GLU A 221 -16.89 0.03 -17.69
N HIS A 222 -16.28 -1.13 -17.45
CA HIS A 222 -14.83 -1.25 -17.35
C HIS A 222 -14.10 -1.03 -18.68
N ALA A 223 -14.67 -1.47 -19.81
CA ALA A 223 -14.11 -1.19 -21.14
C ALA A 223 -14.10 0.31 -21.44
N ALA A 224 -15.23 0.99 -21.18
CA ALA A 224 -15.35 2.43 -21.36
C ALA A 224 -14.44 3.23 -20.41
N SER A 225 -14.29 2.80 -19.15
CA SER A 225 -13.33 3.37 -18.21
C SER A 225 -11.89 3.25 -18.72
N ALA A 226 -11.48 2.07 -19.22
CA ALA A 226 -10.14 1.87 -19.78
C ALA A 226 -9.88 2.81 -20.97
N GLN A 227 -10.85 2.93 -21.88
CA GLN A 227 -10.77 3.88 -23.00
C GLN A 227 -10.59 5.33 -22.51
N GLY A 228 -11.36 5.74 -21.50
CA GLY A 228 -11.30 7.09 -20.92
C GLY A 228 -10.00 7.40 -20.19
N TYR A 229 -9.50 6.48 -19.35
CA TYR A 229 -8.21 6.66 -18.68
C TYR A 229 -7.06 6.74 -19.69
N PHE A 230 -7.07 5.92 -20.74
CA PHE A 230 -6.06 6.03 -21.79
C PHE A 230 -6.10 7.37 -22.51
N ALA A 231 -7.28 7.97 -22.73
CA ALA A 231 -7.38 9.30 -23.33
C ALA A 231 -6.64 10.38 -22.51
N ILE A 232 -6.68 10.26 -21.17
CA ILE A 232 -5.91 11.15 -20.27
C ILE A 232 -4.40 10.91 -20.41
N LEU A 233 -3.98 9.65 -20.53
CA LEU A 233 -2.58 9.23 -20.63
C LEU A 233 -2.00 9.37 -22.04
N GLN A 234 -2.84 9.66 -23.04
CA GLN A 234 -2.48 9.71 -24.45
C GLN A 234 -1.26 10.60 -24.75
N PRO A 235 -1.08 11.80 -24.13
CA PRO A 235 0.11 12.61 -24.37
C PRO A 235 1.41 11.90 -23.97
N ALA A 236 1.44 11.24 -22.80
CA ALA A 236 2.62 10.49 -22.36
C ALA A 236 2.88 9.27 -23.25
N TYR A 237 1.83 8.59 -23.70
CA TYR A 237 1.96 7.46 -24.62
C TYR A 237 2.50 7.92 -25.98
N LEU A 238 2.03 9.06 -26.49
CA LEU A 238 2.50 9.66 -27.74
C LEU A 238 4.00 9.98 -27.68
N GLU A 239 4.48 10.55 -26.58
CA GLU A 239 5.89 10.85 -26.36
C GLU A 239 6.76 9.58 -26.39
N GLN A 240 6.27 8.46 -25.86
CA GLN A 240 7.04 7.21 -25.73
C GLN A 240 6.93 6.26 -26.93
N ARG A 241 5.77 6.23 -27.61
CA ARG A 241 5.41 5.23 -28.62
C ARG A 241 5.07 5.82 -29.99
N GLN A 242 5.06 7.14 -30.13
CA GLN A 242 4.80 7.88 -31.37
C GLN A 242 3.35 7.78 -31.88
N ALA A 243 3.01 8.58 -32.90
CA ALA A 243 1.64 8.80 -33.34
C ALA A 243 0.91 7.54 -33.82
N MET A 244 1.56 6.71 -34.64
CA MET A 244 0.93 5.50 -35.21
C MET A 244 0.51 4.50 -34.13
N ALA A 245 1.36 4.22 -33.15
CA ALA A 245 1.03 3.30 -32.06
C ALA A 245 -0.06 3.88 -31.14
N THR A 246 -0.05 5.20 -30.96
CA THR A 246 -1.08 5.91 -30.16
C THR A 246 -2.45 5.80 -30.81
N ASP A 247 -2.53 6.03 -32.12
CA ASP A 247 -3.77 5.89 -32.88
C ASP A 247 -4.28 4.45 -32.92
N ALA A 248 -3.37 3.47 -33.05
CA ALA A 248 -3.72 2.06 -33.00
C ALA A 248 -4.34 1.67 -31.65
N LEU A 249 -3.67 1.98 -30.53
CA LEU A 249 -4.19 1.65 -29.20
C LEU A 249 -5.51 2.38 -28.89
N ARG A 250 -5.66 3.63 -29.32
CA ARG A 250 -6.93 4.36 -29.21
C ARG A 250 -8.05 3.64 -29.97
N ALA A 251 -7.78 3.14 -31.17
CA ALA A 251 -8.74 2.37 -31.94
C ALA A 251 -9.05 1.01 -31.30
N ASP A 252 -8.04 0.31 -30.76
CA ASP A 252 -8.20 -0.99 -30.11
C ASP A 252 -9.04 -0.92 -28.84
N LEU A 253 -8.88 0.14 -28.04
CA LEU A 253 -9.71 0.41 -26.86
C LEU A 253 -11.15 0.77 -27.25
N ALA A 254 -11.36 1.56 -28.31
CA ALA A 254 -12.70 1.85 -28.81
C ALA A 254 -13.40 0.59 -29.35
N ALA A 255 -12.66 -0.28 -30.05
CA ALA A 255 -13.15 -1.57 -30.51
C ALA A 255 -13.49 -2.52 -29.35
N LEU A 256 -12.70 -2.50 -28.27
CA LEU A 256 -12.99 -3.26 -27.05
C LEU A 256 -14.32 -2.82 -26.42
N THR A 257 -14.54 -1.51 -26.26
CA THR A 257 -15.84 -0.99 -25.77
C THR A 257 -16.98 -1.41 -26.68
N ALA A 258 -16.85 -1.24 -28.00
CA ALA A 258 -17.87 -1.64 -28.96
C ALA A 258 -18.20 -3.16 -28.90
N ALA A 259 -17.18 -4.00 -28.72
CA ALA A 259 -17.35 -5.45 -28.58
C ALA A 259 -18.14 -5.82 -27.31
N THR A 260 -17.91 -5.12 -26.18
CA THR A 260 -18.69 -5.34 -24.96
C THR A 260 -20.16 -4.96 -25.12
N LEU A 261 -20.45 -3.84 -25.81
CA LEU A 261 -21.81 -3.39 -26.10
C LEU A 261 -22.54 -4.31 -27.09
N ALA A 262 -21.81 -4.87 -28.06
CA ALA A 262 -22.33 -5.87 -28.99
C ALA A 262 -22.51 -7.27 -28.35
N ASN A 263 -22.17 -7.45 -27.07
CA ASN A 263 -22.14 -8.74 -26.38
C ASN A 263 -21.33 -9.80 -27.17
N ALA A 264 -20.14 -9.43 -27.63
CA ALA A 264 -19.19 -10.34 -28.26
C ALA A 264 -18.89 -11.56 -27.38
N SER A 265 -18.44 -12.64 -28.01
CA SER A 265 -18.07 -13.87 -27.30
C SER A 265 -16.84 -13.66 -26.42
N THR A 266 -16.72 -14.44 -25.34
CA THR A 266 -15.54 -14.43 -24.45
C THR A 266 -14.22 -14.58 -25.20
N ALA A 267 -14.19 -15.44 -26.24
CA ALA A 267 -12.99 -15.63 -27.05
C ALA A 267 -12.59 -14.35 -27.82
N GLU A 268 -13.55 -13.62 -28.37
CA GLU A 268 -13.31 -12.35 -29.06
C GLU A 268 -12.83 -11.27 -28.10
N LEU A 269 -13.47 -11.16 -26.92
CA LEU A 269 -13.09 -10.19 -25.89
C LEU A 269 -11.69 -10.47 -25.33
N GLN A 270 -11.35 -11.74 -25.06
CA GLN A 270 -10.02 -12.13 -24.61
C GLN A 270 -8.93 -11.82 -25.66
N ALA A 271 -9.21 -12.04 -26.95
CA ALA A 271 -8.27 -11.69 -28.01
C ALA A 271 -8.04 -10.16 -28.11
N GLN A 272 -9.10 -9.37 -27.96
CA GLN A 272 -9.00 -7.91 -27.96
C GLN A 272 -8.26 -7.39 -26.72
N LEU A 273 -8.54 -7.95 -25.54
CA LEU A 273 -7.82 -7.65 -24.29
C LEU A 273 -6.33 -7.97 -24.40
N ALA A 274 -5.96 -9.09 -25.02
CA ALA A 274 -4.57 -9.45 -25.25
C ALA A 274 -3.87 -8.44 -26.16
N THR A 275 -4.56 -7.94 -27.20
CA THR A 275 -4.04 -6.92 -28.12
C THR A 275 -3.79 -5.60 -27.38
N VAL A 276 -4.76 -5.13 -26.60
CA VAL A 276 -4.63 -3.92 -25.76
C VAL A 276 -3.51 -4.08 -24.73
N SER A 277 -3.42 -5.23 -24.07
CA SER A 277 -2.39 -5.50 -23.06
C SER A 277 -0.99 -5.50 -23.68
N ALA A 278 -0.82 -6.07 -24.87
CA ALA A 278 0.44 -6.06 -25.60
C ALA A 278 0.87 -4.65 -26.04
N ALA A 279 -0.09 -3.81 -26.44
CA ALA A 279 0.21 -2.43 -26.82
C ALA A 279 0.62 -1.57 -25.61
N LEU A 280 0.05 -1.84 -24.43
CA LEU A 280 0.39 -1.18 -23.17
C LEU A 280 1.67 -1.71 -22.50
N ASP A 281 2.26 -2.78 -23.02
CA ASP A 281 3.44 -3.39 -22.41
C ASP A 281 4.63 -2.42 -22.39
N GLY A 282 5.27 -2.30 -21.21
CA GLY A 282 6.38 -1.39 -20.97
C GLY A 282 6.05 0.11 -21.09
N PHE A 283 4.76 0.49 -21.12
CA PHE A 283 4.36 1.89 -21.10
C PHE A 283 4.20 2.36 -19.66
N ARG A 284 4.88 3.47 -19.30
CA ARG A 284 4.67 4.14 -18.02
C ARG A 284 4.53 5.64 -18.17
N ALA A 285 3.35 6.18 -17.85
CA ALA A 285 3.04 7.58 -18.06
C ALA A 285 3.87 8.54 -17.19
N ALA A 286 4.23 8.11 -15.97
CA ALA A 286 5.14 8.84 -15.07
C ALA A 286 6.32 7.93 -14.65
N PRO A 287 7.50 8.03 -15.30
CA PRO A 287 8.66 7.20 -14.97
C PRO A 287 9.16 7.42 -13.53
N LEU A 288 9.47 6.34 -12.81
CA LEU A 288 10.02 6.43 -11.44
C LEU A 288 11.42 7.02 -11.41
N LEU A 289 11.68 7.86 -10.43
CA LEU A 289 13.02 8.32 -10.08
C LEU A 289 13.84 7.17 -9.45
N PRO A 290 15.18 7.18 -9.56
CA PRO A 290 16.02 6.11 -9.03
C PRO A 290 15.82 5.82 -7.52
N ALA A 291 15.53 6.84 -6.73
CA ALA A 291 15.24 6.69 -5.30
C ALA A 291 13.92 5.97 -5.06
N GLU A 292 12.89 6.31 -5.84
CA GLU A 292 11.56 5.67 -5.76
C GLU A 292 11.64 4.22 -6.23
N GLN A 293 12.42 3.93 -7.27
CA GLN A 293 12.67 2.56 -7.72
C GLN A 293 13.28 1.70 -6.61
N ALA A 294 14.32 2.21 -5.93
CA ALA A 294 14.93 1.51 -4.80
C ALA A 294 13.97 1.35 -3.62
N GLN A 295 13.17 2.37 -3.31
CA GLN A 295 12.16 2.32 -2.26
C GLN A 295 11.09 1.26 -2.55
N ARG A 296 10.52 1.24 -3.76
CA ARG A 296 9.51 0.25 -4.19
C ARG A 296 10.10 -1.16 -4.18
N ALA A 297 11.37 -1.32 -4.57
CA ALA A 297 12.02 -2.63 -4.54
C ALA A 297 12.20 -3.14 -3.11
N GLY A 298 12.64 -2.27 -2.19
CA GLY A 298 12.72 -2.61 -0.77
C GLY A 298 11.36 -2.93 -0.15
N GLN A 299 10.31 -2.20 -0.54
CA GLN A 299 8.93 -2.47 -0.11
C GLN A 299 8.42 -3.83 -0.62
N LEU A 300 8.60 -4.10 -1.91
CA LEU A 300 8.29 -5.37 -2.55
C LEU A 300 8.93 -6.55 -1.80
N LEU A 301 10.25 -6.51 -1.61
CA LEU A 301 10.97 -7.60 -0.96
C LEU A 301 10.55 -7.79 0.50
N ARG A 302 10.33 -6.71 1.25
CA ARG A 302 9.88 -6.82 2.66
C ARG A 302 8.51 -7.46 2.74
N PHE A 303 7.52 -6.96 2.01
CA PHE A 303 6.18 -7.49 2.04
C PHE A 303 6.10 -8.93 1.55
N LEU A 304 6.78 -9.25 0.44
CA LEU A 304 6.80 -10.60 -0.10
C LEU A 304 7.31 -11.63 0.92
N ASN A 305 8.33 -11.29 1.70
CA ASN A 305 8.86 -12.16 2.74
C ASN A 305 7.86 -12.42 3.88
N LEU A 306 6.98 -11.47 4.18
CA LEU A 306 5.97 -11.62 5.24
C LEU A 306 4.77 -12.46 4.81
N VAL A 307 4.51 -12.59 3.49
CA VAL A 307 3.40 -13.40 2.98
C VAL A 307 3.49 -14.85 3.45
N GLY A 308 4.65 -15.49 3.26
CA GLY A 308 4.85 -16.89 3.68
C GLY A 308 4.75 -17.07 5.20
N VAL A 309 5.31 -16.12 5.95
CA VAL A 309 5.29 -16.11 7.42
C VAL A 309 3.87 -16.07 7.98
N GLU A 310 3.07 -15.07 7.59
CA GLU A 310 1.70 -14.95 8.13
C GLU A 310 0.79 -16.06 7.59
N TYR A 311 0.96 -16.49 6.33
CA TYR A 311 0.21 -17.62 5.80
C TYR A 311 0.49 -18.90 6.60
N GLY A 312 1.76 -19.18 6.90
CA GLY A 312 2.18 -20.34 7.69
C GLY A 312 1.72 -20.28 9.15
N ARG A 313 1.56 -19.09 9.74
CA ARG A 313 0.93 -18.91 11.06
C ARG A 313 -0.59 -19.18 11.00
N GLY A 314 -1.23 -18.81 9.88
CA GLY A 314 -2.67 -18.93 9.67
C GLY A 314 -3.19 -20.32 9.27
N VAL A 315 -2.38 -21.14 8.61
CA VAL A 315 -2.78 -22.48 8.12
C VAL A 315 -2.06 -23.60 8.83
N ARG A 316 -2.79 -24.64 9.25
CA ARG A 316 -2.22 -25.90 9.73
C ARG A 316 -2.97 -27.09 9.17
N ASN A 317 -2.23 -28.12 8.72
CA ASN A 317 -2.80 -29.35 8.16
C ASN A 317 -3.80 -29.13 7.00
N GLY A 318 -3.58 -28.11 6.18
CA GLY A 318 -4.49 -27.77 5.07
C GLY A 318 -5.81 -27.12 5.52
N GLU A 319 -5.90 -26.63 6.75
CA GLU A 319 -7.05 -25.88 7.26
C GLU A 319 -6.63 -24.50 7.79
N VAL A 320 -7.51 -23.51 7.59
CA VAL A 320 -7.33 -22.18 8.17
C VAL A 320 -7.60 -22.24 9.67
N THR A 321 -6.57 -21.98 10.46
CA THR A 321 -6.61 -21.96 11.92
C THR A 321 -6.71 -20.56 12.51
N SER A 322 -6.32 -19.52 11.76
CA SER A 322 -6.47 -18.12 12.15
C SER A 322 -6.83 -17.26 10.96
N ASP A 323 -8.06 -16.72 10.94
CA ASP A 323 -8.51 -15.79 9.90
C ASP A 323 -7.75 -14.45 9.94
N LEU A 324 -7.20 -14.10 11.11
CA LEU A 324 -6.41 -12.89 11.28
C LEU A 324 -5.12 -12.95 10.48
N GLU A 325 -4.35 -14.03 10.67
CA GLU A 325 -3.07 -14.26 9.99
C GLU A 325 -3.25 -14.37 8.47
N ILE A 326 -4.32 -15.02 8.01
CA ILE A 326 -4.67 -15.05 6.58
C ILE A 326 -4.96 -13.66 6.04
N ARG A 327 -5.67 -12.82 6.80
CA ARG A 327 -5.93 -11.44 6.41
C ARG A 327 -4.63 -10.63 6.34
N GLU A 328 -3.68 -10.88 7.23
CA GLU A 328 -2.35 -10.26 7.23
C GLU A 328 -1.51 -10.72 6.03
N ALA A 329 -1.55 -12.02 5.68
CA ALA A 329 -0.92 -12.54 4.47
C ALA A 329 -1.49 -11.90 3.18
N VAL A 330 -2.82 -11.80 3.06
CA VAL A 330 -3.51 -11.08 1.95
C VAL A 330 -3.08 -9.62 1.90
N THR A 331 -2.97 -9.02 3.08
CA THR A 331 -2.50 -7.65 3.27
C THR A 331 -1.09 -7.60 2.63
N PHE A 332 -0.07 -8.26 3.17
CA PHE A 332 1.29 -8.16 2.63
C PHE A 332 1.40 -8.53 1.15
N PHE A 333 0.66 -9.52 0.68
CA PHE A 333 0.64 -9.89 -0.74
C PHE A 333 0.16 -8.76 -1.63
N THR A 334 -0.94 -8.08 -1.25
CA THR A 334 -1.45 -6.91 -1.99
C THR A 334 -0.38 -5.81 -2.09
N GLY A 335 0.34 -5.55 -0.99
CA GLY A 335 1.43 -4.58 -0.97
C GLY A 335 2.61 -4.97 -1.88
N ALA A 336 3.04 -6.24 -1.79
CA ALA A 336 4.09 -6.77 -2.64
C ALA A 336 3.70 -6.69 -4.13
N ARG A 337 2.47 -7.07 -4.46
CA ARG A 337 1.97 -7.03 -5.85
C ARG A 337 1.95 -5.61 -6.41
N ALA A 338 1.47 -4.64 -5.63
CA ALA A 338 1.45 -3.23 -6.06
C ALA A 338 2.87 -2.71 -6.35
N ALA A 339 3.84 -3.01 -5.47
CA ALA A 339 5.23 -2.62 -5.67
C ALA A 339 5.89 -3.37 -6.85
N PHE A 340 5.50 -4.62 -7.12
CA PHE A 340 5.93 -5.35 -8.32
C PHE A 340 5.35 -4.74 -9.60
N ASP A 341 4.06 -4.43 -9.64
CA ASP A 341 3.41 -3.81 -10.80
C ASP A 341 4.06 -2.44 -11.10
N ASP A 342 4.45 -1.67 -10.07
CA ASP A 342 5.23 -0.44 -10.20
C ASP A 342 6.65 -0.68 -10.78
N LEU A 343 7.25 -1.86 -10.60
CA LEU A 343 8.63 -2.13 -11.08
C LEU A 343 8.67 -2.95 -12.36
N ARG A 344 7.54 -3.55 -12.76
CA ARG A 344 7.43 -4.56 -13.80
C ARG A 344 8.10 -4.13 -15.10
N ASP A 345 7.81 -2.94 -15.59
CA ASP A 345 8.35 -2.46 -16.88
C ASP A 345 9.87 -2.25 -16.83
N LEU A 346 10.38 -1.79 -15.68
CA LEU A 346 11.83 -1.63 -15.46
C LEU A 346 12.54 -2.98 -15.36
N LEU A 347 11.87 -3.99 -14.80
CA LEU A 347 12.37 -5.38 -14.78
C LEU A 347 12.30 -6.00 -16.18
N ALA A 348 11.22 -5.78 -16.93
CA ALA A 348 11.04 -6.30 -18.28
C ALA A 348 12.06 -5.74 -19.26
N ALA A 349 12.43 -4.46 -19.11
CA ALA A 349 13.50 -3.83 -19.87
C ALA A 349 14.88 -4.47 -19.62
N ARG A 350 15.06 -5.17 -18.50
CA ARG A 350 16.29 -5.91 -18.17
C ARG A 350 16.21 -7.36 -18.63
N ASP A 351 15.12 -8.04 -18.29
CA ASP A 351 14.84 -9.41 -18.69
C ASP A 351 13.33 -9.66 -18.79
N GLY A 352 12.80 -9.54 -20.01
CA GLY A 352 11.36 -9.72 -20.28
C GLY A 352 10.88 -11.15 -20.06
N ALA A 353 11.73 -12.15 -20.29
CA ALA A 353 11.37 -13.56 -20.10
C ALA A 353 11.22 -13.86 -18.60
N GLN A 354 12.19 -13.43 -17.78
CA GLN A 354 12.08 -13.54 -16.33
C GLN A 354 10.93 -12.69 -15.77
N THR A 355 10.70 -11.50 -16.30
CA THR A 355 9.56 -10.68 -15.82
C THR A 355 8.22 -11.32 -16.12
N THR A 356 8.06 -11.96 -17.29
CA THR A 356 6.85 -12.73 -17.62
C THR A 356 6.66 -13.91 -16.68
N ALA A 357 7.73 -14.65 -16.36
CA ALA A 357 7.66 -15.74 -15.39
C ALA A 357 7.33 -15.25 -13.97
N LEU A 358 7.83 -14.06 -13.56
CA LEU A 358 7.44 -13.42 -12.30
C LEU A 358 5.93 -13.11 -12.28
N VAL A 359 5.37 -12.57 -13.37
CA VAL A 359 3.92 -12.32 -13.48
C VAL A 359 3.11 -13.61 -13.23
N THR A 360 3.53 -14.73 -13.80
CA THR A 360 2.89 -16.04 -13.56
C THR A 360 2.99 -16.45 -12.09
N LEU A 361 4.18 -16.38 -11.49
CA LEU A 361 4.39 -16.75 -10.08
C LEU A 361 3.56 -15.90 -9.12
N PHE A 362 3.43 -14.59 -9.37
CA PHE A 362 2.57 -13.73 -8.57
C PHE A 362 1.09 -14.10 -8.71
N THR A 363 0.63 -14.48 -9.91
CA THR A 363 -0.74 -14.95 -10.13
C THR A 363 -1.01 -16.28 -9.42
N ASP A 364 -0.02 -17.19 -9.42
CA ASP A 364 -0.12 -18.47 -8.71
C ASP A 364 -0.19 -18.25 -7.18
N LEU A 365 0.65 -17.35 -6.65
CA LEU A 365 0.63 -16.98 -5.23
C LEU A 365 -0.71 -16.34 -4.82
N GLU A 366 -1.26 -15.46 -5.67
CA GLU A 366 -2.59 -14.87 -5.45
C GLU A 366 -3.67 -15.95 -5.33
N ALA A 367 -3.66 -16.93 -6.24
CA ALA A 367 -4.61 -18.04 -6.21
C ALA A 367 -4.47 -18.87 -4.92
N GLN A 368 -3.24 -19.19 -4.50
CA GLN A 368 -2.98 -19.95 -3.26
C GLN A 368 -3.52 -19.24 -2.01
N ILE A 369 -3.34 -17.91 -1.94
CA ILE A 369 -3.84 -17.09 -0.83
C ILE A 369 -5.37 -17.00 -0.86
N ASN A 370 -5.96 -16.76 -2.03
CA ASN A 370 -7.42 -16.65 -2.18
C ASN A 370 -8.15 -17.96 -1.88
N SER A 371 -7.53 -19.11 -2.15
CA SER A 371 -8.01 -20.43 -1.70
C SER A 371 -8.12 -20.53 -0.17
N ALA A 372 -7.16 -19.97 0.57
CA ALA A 372 -7.27 -19.90 2.03
C ALA A 372 -8.38 -18.95 2.49
N VAL A 373 -8.53 -17.78 1.86
CA VAL A 373 -9.60 -16.82 2.17
C VAL A 373 -10.99 -17.42 1.99
N THR A 374 -11.19 -18.16 0.89
CA THR A 374 -12.46 -18.84 0.59
C THR A 374 -12.63 -20.17 1.33
N ARG A 375 -11.57 -20.64 2.01
CA ARG A 375 -11.48 -21.96 2.66
C ARG A 375 -11.75 -23.12 1.69
N GLN A 376 -11.33 -22.97 0.44
CA GLN A 376 -11.48 -23.97 -0.62
C GLN A 376 -10.10 -24.34 -1.16
N ASP A 377 -9.79 -25.64 -1.16
CA ASP A 377 -8.50 -26.16 -1.64
C ASP A 377 -7.29 -25.42 -1.05
N VAL A 378 -7.30 -25.24 0.28
CA VAL A 378 -6.29 -24.49 1.01
C VAL A 378 -4.90 -25.10 0.76
N ALA A 379 -3.99 -24.29 0.23
CA ALA A 379 -2.64 -24.72 -0.06
C ALA A 379 -1.86 -25.05 1.23
N ASP A 380 -0.93 -26.00 1.13
CA ASP A 380 0.02 -26.28 2.21
C ASP A 380 0.97 -25.08 2.40
N PRO A 381 1.28 -24.65 3.64
CA PRO A 381 2.26 -23.59 3.88
C PRO A 381 3.59 -23.76 3.12
N ALA A 382 4.09 -25.00 2.99
CA ALA A 382 5.33 -25.27 2.27
C ALA A 382 5.21 -24.99 0.76
N ALA A 383 4.01 -25.16 0.18
CA ALA A 383 3.77 -24.82 -1.21
C ALA A 383 3.77 -23.30 -1.42
N VAL A 384 3.19 -22.53 -0.50
CA VAL A 384 3.24 -21.07 -0.52
C VAL A 384 4.65 -20.55 -0.35
N ASP A 385 5.41 -21.08 0.62
CA ASP A 385 6.82 -20.72 0.82
C ASP A 385 7.70 -21.05 -0.39
N THR A 386 7.39 -22.15 -1.09
CA THR A 386 8.07 -22.50 -2.35
C THR A 386 7.83 -21.43 -3.41
N THR A 387 6.58 -20.98 -3.59
CA THR A 387 6.24 -19.91 -4.53
C THR A 387 6.92 -18.59 -4.14
N VAL A 388 6.84 -18.20 -2.86
CA VAL A 388 7.47 -16.98 -2.34
C VAL A 388 8.99 -16.99 -2.55
N THR A 389 9.64 -18.13 -2.29
CA THR A 389 11.08 -18.32 -2.51
C THR A 389 11.44 -18.20 -3.99
N ALA A 390 10.67 -18.84 -4.87
CA ALA A 390 10.88 -18.74 -6.32
C ALA A 390 10.77 -17.29 -6.82
N ILE A 391 9.78 -16.53 -6.33
CA ILE A 391 9.65 -15.11 -6.64
C ILE A 391 10.88 -14.34 -6.14
N ASN A 392 11.26 -14.53 -4.88
CA ASN A 392 12.42 -13.85 -4.29
C ASN A 392 13.71 -14.12 -5.06
N ASP A 393 14.03 -15.38 -5.36
CA ASP A 393 15.24 -15.76 -6.08
C ASP A 393 15.31 -15.08 -7.45
N GLN A 394 14.18 -15.04 -8.15
CA GLN A 394 14.07 -14.43 -9.48
C GLN A 394 14.12 -12.90 -9.43
N LEU A 395 13.54 -12.28 -8.41
CA LEU A 395 13.69 -10.84 -8.16
C LEU A 395 15.15 -10.48 -7.88
N HIS A 396 15.85 -11.23 -7.02
CA HIS A 396 17.28 -10.99 -6.74
C HIS A 396 18.16 -11.20 -7.97
N ALA A 397 17.80 -12.12 -8.87
CA ALA A 397 18.51 -12.33 -10.13
C ALA A 397 18.29 -11.19 -11.14
N THR A 398 17.12 -10.54 -11.12
CA THR A 398 16.73 -9.53 -12.13
C THR A 398 17.00 -8.09 -11.68
N MET A 399 16.83 -7.80 -10.38
CA MET A 399 16.98 -6.47 -9.80
C MET A 399 18.45 -6.00 -9.82
N PRO A 400 18.71 -4.70 -10.07
CA PRO A 400 20.05 -4.14 -9.92
C PRO A 400 20.48 -4.10 -8.43
N GLU A 401 21.77 -4.26 -8.15
CA GLU A 401 22.31 -4.21 -6.78
C GLU A 401 21.92 -2.93 -6.00
N ALA A 402 21.73 -1.81 -6.70
CA ALA A 402 21.30 -0.56 -6.08
C ALA A 402 19.93 -0.67 -5.39
N TRP A 403 19.04 -1.53 -5.89
CA TRP A 403 17.71 -1.77 -5.32
C TRP A 403 17.74 -2.78 -4.16
N LEU A 404 18.78 -3.63 -4.10
CA LEU A 404 18.92 -4.67 -3.08
C LEU A 404 19.64 -4.19 -1.80
N ARG A 405 20.25 -3.01 -1.82
CA ARG A 405 20.97 -2.45 -0.66
C ARG A 405 20.00 -2.11 0.48
N ARG A 406 20.21 -2.72 1.66
CA ARG A 406 19.53 -2.37 2.92
C ARG A 406 20.41 -1.44 3.76
N ASP A 407 19.80 -0.45 4.42
CA ASP A 407 20.41 0.31 5.51
C ASP A 407 19.81 -0.17 6.83
N ASN A 408 20.56 -0.96 7.60
CA ASN A 408 20.08 -1.66 8.80
C ASN A 408 20.27 -0.84 10.11
N SER A 409 20.72 0.42 10.01
CA SER A 409 21.14 1.20 11.19
C SER A 409 20.16 2.28 11.63
N ALA A 410 19.08 2.48 10.88
CA ALA A 410 18.05 3.50 11.12
C ALA A 410 16.65 2.91 11.40
N ASP A 411 16.52 1.60 11.61
CA ASP A 411 15.23 0.92 11.54
C ASP A 411 14.19 1.44 12.55
N PHE A 412 14.57 1.70 13.82
CA PHE A 412 13.65 2.26 14.81
C PHE A 412 13.24 3.70 14.48
N ASP A 413 14.18 4.57 14.08
CA ASP A 413 13.88 5.94 13.66
C ASP A 413 12.94 5.99 12.44
N VAL A 414 13.10 5.06 11.50
CA VAL A 414 12.23 4.95 10.33
C VAL A 414 10.85 4.42 10.71
N ILE A 415 10.75 3.46 11.64
CA ILE A 415 9.46 3.03 12.22
C ILE A 415 8.76 4.23 12.85
N GLN A 416 9.46 5.02 13.66
CA GLN A 416 8.92 6.21 14.32
C GLN A 416 8.41 7.22 13.29
N THR A 417 9.23 7.53 12.28
CA THR A 417 8.86 8.44 11.18
C THR A 417 7.60 7.97 10.44
N SER A 418 7.50 6.66 10.18
CA SER A 418 6.34 6.08 9.52
C SER A 418 5.08 6.17 10.38
N LEU A 419 5.19 5.94 11.69
CA LEU A 419 4.06 6.08 12.61
C LEU A 419 3.66 7.55 12.86
N ASP A 420 4.59 8.50 12.76
CA ASP A 420 4.27 9.93 12.80
C ASP A 420 3.48 10.35 11.55
N ASN A 421 3.86 9.83 10.38
CA ASN A 421 3.09 10.01 9.15
C ASN A 421 1.69 9.40 9.26
N MET A 422 1.55 8.24 9.92
CA MET A 422 0.25 7.62 10.20
C MET A 422 -0.64 8.55 11.03
N GLU A 423 -0.12 9.12 12.12
CA GLU A 423 -0.91 10.01 12.99
C GLU A 423 -1.30 11.30 12.27
N ALA A 424 -0.38 11.90 11.50
CA ALA A 424 -0.65 13.09 10.70
C ALA A 424 -1.76 12.85 9.66
N ALA A 425 -1.80 11.64 9.09
CA ALA A 425 -2.81 11.24 8.13
C ALA A 425 -4.20 11.12 8.73
N VAL A 426 -4.31 10.53 9.93
CA VAL A 426 -5.57 10.51 10.70
C VAL A 426 -6.02 11.94 11.00
N ALA A 427 -5.09 12.84 11.33
CA ALA A 427 -5.42 14.24 11.59
C ALA A 427 -5.98 14.97 10.35
N SER A 428 -5.58 14.56 9.14
CA SER A 428 -6.14 15.05 7.88
C SER A 428 -7.41 14.30 7.41
N GLY A 429 -7.88 13.30 8.18
CA GLY A 429 -9.02 12.45 7.78
C GLY A 429 -8.68 11.42 6.70
N ASP A 430 -7.39 11.20 6.41
CA ASP A 430 -6.92 10.26 5.40
C ASP A 430 -6.51 8.94 6.07
N TYR A 431 -7.52 8.13 6.41
CA TYR A 431 -7.32 6.85 7.09
C TYR A 431 -6.62 5.81 6.22
N ALA A 432 -6.64 5.95 4.90
CA ALA A 432 -5.95 5.03 4.01
C ALA A 432 -4.44 5.31 3.99
N LEU A 433 -4.03 6.59 3.98
CA LEU A 433 -2.65 7.00 4.23
C LEU A 433 -2.18 6.56 5.62
N ALA A 434 -3.05 6.67 6.63
CA ALA A 434 -2.75 6.18 7.97
C ALA A 434 -2.44 4.68 7.97
N GLU A 435 -3.31 3.87 7.36
CA GLU A 435 -3.11 2.41 7.29
C GLU A 435 -1.83 2.03 6.55
N SER A 436 -1.55 2.66 5.40
CA SER A 436 -0.30 2.42 4.67
C SER A 436 0.93 2.70 5.53
N ALA A 437 0.94 3.82 6.23
CA ALA A 437 2.05 4.23 7.08
C ALA A 437 2.21 3.33 8.33
N ARG A 438 1.10 2.79 8.87
CA ARG A 438 1.12 1.79 9.93
C ARG A 438 1.72 0.47 9.45
N VAL A 439 1.29 -0.03 8.29
CA VAL A 439 1.78 -1.32 7.77
C VAL A 439 3.24 -1.21 7.33
N ASP A 440 3.64 -0.10 6.70
CA ASP A 440 5.04 0.16 6.37
C ASP A 440 5.92 0.12 7.63
N ALA A 441 5.48 0.75 8.72
CA ALA A 441 6.16 0.71 10.01
C ALA A 441 6.29 -0.72 10.55
N TYR A 442 5.21 -1.51 10.51
CA TYR A 442 5.24 -2.90 10.96
C TYR A 442 6.16 -3.78 10.09
N ALA A 443 6.14 -3.61 8.78
CA ALA A 443 7.02 -4.38 7.90
C ALA A 443 8.51 -4.05 8.12
N ILE A 444 8.84 -2.81 8.49
CA ILE A 444 10.21 -2.45 8.90
C ILE A 444 10.57 -3.13 10.23
N LEU A 445 9.62 -3.18 11.18
CA LEU A 445 9.80 -3.88 12.45
C LEU A 445 10.16 -5.36 12.24
N GLU A 446 9.30 -6.11 11.54
CA GLU A 446 9.48 -7.54 11.27
C GLU A 446 10.77 -7.82 10.47
N SER A 447 11.05 -7.00 9.46
CA SER A 447 12.21 -7.22 8.59
C SER A 447 13.56 -6.78 9.17
N GLY A 448 13.56 -6.09 10.32
CA GLY A 448 14.76 -5.53 10.95
C GLY A 448 14.85 -5.81 12.47
N PRO A 449 14.30 -4.96 13.35
CA PRO A 449 14.46 -5.11 14.80
C PRO A 449 13.85 -6.36 15.42
N GLU A 450 12.79 -6.93 14.86
CA GLU A 450 12.00 -8.01 15.47
C GLU A 450 12.85 -9.24 15.83
N ALA A 451 13.76 -9.69 14.95
CA ALA A 451 14.66 -10.80 15.25
C ALA A 451 15.53 -10.55 16.50
N ARG A 452 15.94 -9.30 16.73
CA ARG A 452 16.69 -8.90 17.93
C ARG A 452 15.79 -8.84 19.15
N ILE A 453 14.56 -8.34 18.99
CA ILE A 453 13.54 -8.34 20.06
C ILE A 453 13.23 -9.78 20.46
N GLN A 454 13.05 -10.69 19.52
CA GLN A 454 12.81 -12.11 19.79
C GLN A 454 13.97 -12.75 20.56
N ALA A 455 15.21 -12.44 20.21
CA ALA A 455 16.39 -13.02 20.85
C ALA A 455 16.67 -12.46 22.25
N PHE A 456 16.48 -11.15 22.46
CA PHE A 456 16.95 -10.44 23.66
C PHE A 456 15.85 -9.85 24.54
N ALA A 457 14.64 -9.70 24.01
CA ALA A 457 13.56 -8.93 24.62
C ALA A 457 12.17 -9.50 24.28
N ALA A 458 12.04 -10.84 24.27
CA ALA A 458 10.86 -11.54 23.77
C ALA A 458 9.54 -11.14 24.44
N GLN A 459 9.59 -10.64 25.69
CA GLN A 459 8.42 -10.16 26.40
C GLN A 459 7.71 -8.96 25.74
N TYR A 460 8.39 -8.22 24.85
CA TYR A 460 7.79 -7.06 24.16
C TYR A 460 7.10 -7.42 22.85
N LYS A 461 7.28 -8.63 22.32
CA LYS A 461 6.77 -9.01 20.99
C LYS A 461 5.24 -8.93 20.92
N LEU A 462 4.55 -9.68 21.78
CA LEU A 462 3.10 -9.76 21.76
C LEU A 462 2.41 -8.40 22.03
N PRO A 463 2.83 -7.60 23.04
CA PRO A 463 2.25 -6.26 23.24
C PRO A 463 2.43 -5.33 22.03
N ILE A 464 3.56 -5.40 21.34
CA ILE A 464 3.82 -4.57 20.15
C ILE A 464 2.92 -5.04 19.00
N GLU A 465 2.81 -6.34 18.75
CA GLU A 465 1.92 -6.92 17.72
C GLU A 465 0.45 -6.55 17.97
N ASP A 466 -0.03 -6.69 19.21
CA ASP A 466 -1.40 -6.34 19.59
C ASP A 466 -1.72 -4.86 19.29
N LEU A 467 -0.81 -3.96 19.64
CA LEU A 467 -0.95 -2.52 19.41
C LEU A 467 -0.84 -2.14 17.92
N PHE A 468 -0.06 -2.86 17.13
CA PHE A 468 0.01 -2.66 15.68
C PHE A 468 -1.25 -3.15 14.97
N TRP A 469 -1.80 -4.28 15.37
CA TRP A 469 -2.86 -4.98 14.64
C TRP A 469 -4.24 -4.76 15.26
N TYR A 470 -4.90 -5.84 15.68
CA TYR A 470 -6.28 -5.83 16.15
C TYR A 470 -6.39 -6.22 17.62
N GLY A 471 -5.35 -5.96 18.43
CA GLY A 471 -5.39 -6.22 19.86
C GLY A 471 -6.69 -5.68 20.46
N GLN A 472 -7.40 -6.52 21.23
CA GLN A 472 -8.66 -6.17 21.91
C GLN A 472 -8.50 -6.22 23.44
N GLY A 473 -7.26 -6.02 23.92
CA GLY A 473 -6.90 -6.02 25.34
C GLY A 473 -7.26 -4.70 26.03
N GLU A 474 -6.39 -4.22 26.93
CA GLU A 474 -6.56 -2.93 27.60
C GLU A 474 -6.49 -1.74 26.63
N GLU A 475 -5.73 -1.88 25.53
CA GLU A 475 -5.62 -0.89 24.47
C GLU A 475 -6.01 -1.54 23.14
N VAL A 476 -6.75 -0.78 22.30
CA VAL A 476 -7.27 -1.27 21.01
C VAL A 476 -6.21 -1.05 19.93
N GLY A 477 -5.90 -2.07 19.14
CA GLY A 477 -4.85 -1.99 18.11
C GLY A 477 -5.08 -0.94 17.01
N LEU A 478 -3.99 -0.40 16.48
CA LEU A 478 -3.99 0.67 15.46
C LEU A 478 -4.72 0.24 14.18
N ALA A 479 -4.53 -0.99 13.70
CA ALA A 479 -5.22 -1.46 12.49
C ALA A 479 -6.74 -1.47 12.67
N TYR A 480 -7.22 -1.85 13.86
CA TYR A 480 -8.65 -1.79 14.17
C TYR A 480 -9.14 -0.35 14.19
N LEU A 481 -8.46 0.55 14.91
CA LEU A 481 -8.88 1.95 15.03
C LEU A 481 -8.93 2.66 13.68
N ILE A 482 -7.91 2.46 12.84
CA ILE A 482 -7.86 3.03 11.50
C ILE A 482 -8.98 2.46 10.62
N SER A 483 -9.26 1.14 10.71
CA SER A 483 -10.35 0.52 9.94
C SER A 483 -11.75 1.02 10.31
N GLN A 484 -11.93 1.55 11.51
CA GLN A 484 -13.19 2.10 12.01
C GLN A 484 -13.27 3.62 11.85
N GLU A 485 -12.27 4.24 11.18
CA GLU A 485 -12.15 5.70 11.07
C GLU A 485 -12.27 6.40 12.44
N ALA A 486 -11.68 5.78 13.47
CA ALA A 486 -11.74 6.25 14.84
C ALA A 486 -11.09 7.63 14.99
N ASP A 487 -11.55 8.42 15.95
CA ASP A 487 -11.04 9.77 16.14
C ASP A 487 -9.52 9.83 16.41
N LEU A 488 -8.92 10.97 16.08
CA LEU A 488 -7.48 11.19 16.26
C LEU A 488 -7.02 10.98 17.71
N ALA A 489 -7.89 11.19 18.69
CA ALA A 489 -7.54 11.04 20.10
C ALA A 489 -7.32 9.55 20.46
N ALA A 490 -8.20 8.66 20.00
CA ALA A 490 -8.07 7.22 20.19
C ALA A 490 -6.80 6.66 19.51
N VAL A 491 -6.53 7.12 18.28
CA VAL A 491 -5.30 6.72 17.55
C VAL A 491 -4.05 7.20 18.29
N LYS A 492 -4.03 8.45 18.77
CA LYS A 492 -2.92 9.01 19.58
C LYS A 492 -2.65 8.24 20.86
N GLN A 493 -3.70 7.79 21.55
CA GLN A 493 -3.56 6.99 22.77
C GLN A 493 -2.83 5.68 22.48
N THR A 494 -3.31 4.91 21.50
CA THR A 494 -2.70 3.63 21.11
C THR A 494 -1.30 3.83 20.57
N ARG A 495 -1.07 4.89 19.78
CA ARG A 495 0.23 5.29 19.28
C ARG A 495 1.23 5.56 20.41
N ALA A 496 0.80 6.24 21.47
CA ALA A 496 1.62 6.50 22.65
C ALA A 496 1.96 5.21 23.41
N ALA A 497 1.00 4.29 23.56
CA ALA A 497 1.25 2.98 24.15
C ALA A 497 2.26 2.16 23.33
N LEU A 498 2.12 2.18 22.00
CA LEU A 498 3.05 1.52 21.08
C LEU A 498 4.46 2.10 21.19
N ASN A 499 4.59 3.43 21.27
CA ASN A 499 5.86 4.09 21.50
C ASN A 499 6.55 3.62 22.77
N ALA A 500 5.82 3.55 23.88
CA ALA A 500 6.38 3.08 25.14
C ALA A 500 6.93 1.64 25.03
N GLN A 501 6.25 0.76 24.28
CA GLN A 501 6.72 -0.61 24.06
C GLN A 501 7.93 -0.66 23.11
N LEU A 502 7.91 0.10 22.02
CA LEU A 502 9.02 0.18 21.06
C LEU A 502 10.29 0.75 21.71
N ASP A 503 10.17 1.83 22.49
CA ASP A 503 11.30 2.44 23.21
C ASP A 503 11.88 1.47 24.27
N ALA A 504 11.02 0.74 24.98
CA ALA A 504 11.44 -0.26 25.94
C ALA A 504 12.14 -1.45 25.26
N ALA A 505 11.62 -1.90 24.12
CA ALA A 505 12.23 -2.97 23.31
C ALA A 505 13.58 -2.53 22.74
N GLU A 506 13.67 -1.30 22.22
CA GLU A 506 14.92 -0.73 21.74
C GLU A 506 15.95 -0.64 22.86
N LEU A 507 15.57 -0.16 24.05
CA LEU A 507 16.47 -0.09 25.21
C LEU A 507 16.94 -1.49 25.65
N ALA A 508 16.05 -2.48 25.65
CA ALA A 508 16.39 -3.85 26.01
C ALA A 508 17.37 -4.49 25.00
N VAL A 509 17.18 -4.22 23.71
CA VAL A 509 18.04 -4.73 22.63
C VAL A 509 19.38 -3.95 22.56
N SER A 510 19.36 -2.64 22.78
CA SER A 510 20.55 -1.77 22.75
C SER A 510 21.38 -1.83 24.04
N GLY A 511 20.74 -2.08 25.19
CA GLY A 511 21.36 -2.21 26.50
C GLY A 511 22.37 -3.35 26.61
N ASN A 512 22.22 -4.38 25.78
CA ASN A 512 23.17 -5.50 25.65
C ASN A 512 24.19 -5.35 24.51
N SER A 513 24.08 -4.31 23.67
CA SER A 513 24.83 -4.19 22.41
C SER A 513 25.52 -2.84 22.18
N SER A 514 25.57 -1.92 23.15
CA SER A 514 26.45 -0.75 22.98
C SER A 514 27.90 -1.23 22.76
N SER A 515 28.57 -0.77 21.70
CA SER A 515 29.96 -1.14 21.37
C SER A 515 30.90 -0.96 22.56
N PHE A 516 30.56 -0.03 23.46
CA PHE A 516 31.24 0.19 24.73
C PHE A 516 30.98 -0.93 25.76
N ALA A 517 29.75 -1.41 25.93
CA ALA A 517 29.42 -2.53 26.81
C ALA A 517 29.99 -3.86 26.30
N LEU A 518 29.97 -4.08 24.98
CA LEU A 518 30.56 -5.27 24.39
C LEU A 518 32.09 -5.25 24.54
N ALA A 519 32.73 -4.10 24.29
CA ALA A 519 34.16 -3.92 24.50
C ALA A 519 34.56 -4.02 25.98
N SER A 520 33.74 -3.51 26.91
CA SER A 520 34.03 -3.57 28.34
C SER A 520 33.84 -4.99 28.90
N ASN A 521 32.77 -5.69 28.52
CA ASN A 521 32.55 -7.09 28.89
C ASN A 521 33.66 -8.00 28.32
N ALA A 522 34.01 -7.82 27.03
CA ALA A 522 35.13 -8.54 26.43
C ALA A 522 36.46 -8.20 27.13
N ALA A 523 36.70 -6.93 27.48
CA ALA A 523 37.89 -6.53 28.20
C ALA A 523 37.96 -7.16 29.60
N ILE A 524 36.83 -7.26 30.33
CA ILE A 524 36.77 -7.89 31.65
C ILE A 524 37.08 -9.38 31.56
N ILE A 525 36.49 -10.09 30.58
CA ILE A 525 36.76 -11.52 30.34
C ILE A 525 38.24 -11.70 29.95
N VAL A 526 38.74 -10.98 28.94
CA VAL A 526 40.15 -11.09 28.53
C VAL A 526 41.11 -10.76 29.69
N PHE A 527 40.75 -9.79 30.52
CA PHE A 527 41.56 -9.41 31.69
C PHE A 527 41.56 -10.50 32.76
N ARG A 528 40.40 -11.09 33.08
CA ARG A 528 40.30 -12.16 34.08
C ARG A 528 41.02 -13.43 33.63
N GLU A 529 40.70 -13.92 32.43
CA GLU A 529 41.29 -15.13 31.87
C GLU A 529 42.80 -14.93 31.59
N GLY A 530 43.21 -13.73 31.20
CA GLY A 530 44.62 -13.35 31.06
C GLY A 530 45.37 -13.35 32.39
N LEU A 531 44.76 -12.83 33.46
CA LEU A 531 45.33 -12.87 34.82
C LEU A 531 45.46 -14.30 35.34
N GLU A 532 44.45 -15.14 35.14
CA GLU A 532 44.48 -16.55 35.52
C GLU A 532 45.61 -17.30 34.79
N ALA A 533 45.79 -17.07 33.49
CA ALA A 533 46.90 -17.65 32.72
C ALA A 533 48.28 -17.20 33.23
N VAL A 534 48.44 -15.90 33.56
CA VAL A 534 49.68 -15.37 34.13
C VAL A 534 49.93 -15.94 35.52
N LEU A 535 48.89 -16.14 36.35
CA LEU A 535 49.00 -16.74 37.67
C LEU A 535 49.39 -18.22 37.60
N ILE A 536 48.85 -18.98 36.64
CA ILE A 536 49.28 -20.35 36.36
C ILE A 536 50.75 -20.36 35.94
N LEU A 537 51.15 -19.50 35.00
CA LEU A 537 52.55 -19.41 34.58
C LEU A 537 53.48 -19.01 35.73
N ALA A 538 53.08 -18.03 36.54
CA ALA A 538 53.84 -17.54 37.69
C ALA A 538 54.00 -18.60 38.78
N SER A 539 52.94 -19.36 39.08
CA SER A 539 52.99 -20.47 40.05
C SER A 539 53.88 -21.61 39.57
N LEU A 540 53.79 -22.00 38.30
CA LEU A 540 54.70 -22.98 37.68
C LEU A 540 56.16 -22.49 37.68
N MET A 541 56.39 -21.20 37.38
CA MET A 541 57.72 -20.59 37.41
C MET A 541 58.32 -20.51 38.81
N ALA A 542 57.49 -20.21 39.82
CA ALA A 542 57.89 -20.12 41.22
C ALA A 542 58.35 -21.47 41.80
N GLY A 543 57.91 -22.59 41.22
CA GLY A 543 58.37 -23.95 41.55
C GLY A 543 59.82 -24.23 41.16
N PHE A 544 60.41 -23.47 40.22
CA PHE A 544 61.78 -23.67 39.74
C PHE A 544 62.83 -22.84 40.52
N LYS A 545 62.97 -23.11 41.83
CA LYS A 545 63.88 -22.37 42.74
C LYS A 545 65.33 -22.89 42.76
N SER A 546 65.61 -24.14 42.38
CA SER A 546 66.99 -24.65 42.36
C SER A 546 67.76 -24.23 41.09
N LEU A 547 69.08 -24.06 41.20
CA LEU A 547 69.97 -23.64 40.11
C LEU A 547 69.95 -24.58 38.90
N GLU A 548 69.71 -25.88 39.13
CA GLU A 548 69.68 -26.93 38.10
C GLU A 548 68.37 -26.93 37.28
N GLN A 549 67.25 -26.54 37.91
CA GLN A 549 65.92 -26.51 37.29
C GLN A 549 65.65 -25.24 36.47
N ARG A 550 66.50 -24.21 36.56
CA ARG A 550 66.34 -22.97 35.75
C ARG A 550 66.40 -23.22 34.24
N ARG A 551 67.01 -24.32 33.79
CA ARG A 551 67.08 -24.73 32.39
C ARG A 551 65.70 -25.04 31.78
N LEU A 552 64.72 -25.43 32.61
CA LEU A 552 63.35 -25.77 32.17
C LEU A 552 62.46 -24.56 31.89
N ARG A 553 62.91 -23.33 32.19
CA ARG A 553 62.16 -22.10 31.88
C ARG A 553 62.03 -21.84 30.38
N LYS A 554 63.08 -22.14 29.60
CA LYS A 554 63.07 -21.92 28.13
C LYS A 554 62.02 -22.78 27.42
N PRO A 555 61.92 -24.11 27.66
CA PRO A 555 60.85 -24.93 27.11
C PRO A 555 59.44 -24.45 27.47
N MET A 556 59.25 -23.91 28.68
CA MET A 556 57.94 -23.44 29.13
C MET A 556 57.46 -22.20 28.35
N TRP A 557 58.36 -21.26 28.02
CA TRP A 557 58.03 -20.15 27.12
C TRP A 557 57.71 -20.62 25.70
N TRP A 558 58.41 -21.65 25.20
CA TRP A 558 58.05 -22.29 23.93
C TRP A 558 56.68 -22.95 23.98
N GLY A 559 56.33 -23.61 25.10
CA GLY A 559 55.01 -24.18 25.32
C GLY A 559 53.91 -23.13 25.37
N ALA A 560 54.12 -22.02 26.07
CA ALA A 560 53.17 -20.90 26.10
C ALA A 560 52.99 -20.27 24.70
N GLY A 561 54.08 -20.08 23.96
CA GLY A 561 54.04 -19.59 22.58
C GLY A 561 53.30 -20.55 21.64
N ALA A 562 53.54 -21.86 21.77
CA ALA A 562 52.86 -22.88 21.00
C ALA A 562 51.35 -22.95 21.33
N ALA A 563 50.97 -22.81 22.60
CA ALA A 563 49.57 -22.73 23.01
C ALA A 563 48.89 -21.48 22.42
N GLY A 564 49.56 -20.32 22.46
CA GLY A 564 49.05 -19.10 21.81
C GLY A 564 48.86 -19.26 20.30
N LEU A 565 49.83 -19.86 19.61
CA LEU A 565 49.72 -20.16 18.18
C LEU A 565 48.55 -21.12 17.89
N ALA A 566 48.41 -22.17 18.70
CA ALA A 566 47.30 -23.13 18.58
C ALA A 566 45.95 -22.43 18.73
N SER A 567 45.77 -21.56 19.73
CA SER A 567 44.53 -20.79 19.92
C SER A 567 44.21 -19.90 18.72
N ILE A 568 45.21 -19.23 18.14
CA ILE A 568 45.02 -18.41 16.92
C ILE A 568 44.60 -19.28 15.74
N LEU A 569 45.26 -20.42 15.54
CA LEU A 569 44.93 -21.34 14.45
C LEU A 569 43.52 -21.92 14.61
N THR A 570 43.14 -22.31 15.84
CA THR A 570 41.78 -22.77 16.14
C THR A 570 40.75 -21.68 15.88
N TRP A 571 41.04 -20.43 16.26
CA TRP A 571 40.16 -19.29 15.97
C TRP A 571 39.99 -19.05 14.47
N LEU A 572 41.08 -19.06 13.69
CA LEU A 572 41.02 -18.92 12.23
C LEU A 572 40.22 -20.05 11.57
N LEU A 573 40.42 -21.28 12.03
CA LEU A 573 39.65 -22.44 11.55
C LEU A 573 38.17 -22.32 11.91
N ALA A 574 37.84 -21.94 13.15
CA ALA A 574 36.46 -21.72 13.58
C ALA A 574 35.79 -20.61 12.77
N GLN A 575 36.47 -19.47 12.59
CA GLN A 575 35.96 -18.35 11.81
C GLN A 575 35.68 -18.76 10.36
N GLY A 576 36.63 -19.46 9.72
CA GLY A 576 36.47 -19.93 8.33
C GLY A 576 35.37 -20.98 8.18
N LEU A 577 35.23 -21.88 9.16
CA LEU A 577 34.18 -22.88 9.18
C LEU A 577 32.80 -22.23 9.36
N LEU A 578 32.66 -21.28 10.29
CA LEU A 578 31.40 -20.58 10.56
C LEU A 578 30.96 -19.71 9.36
N THR A 579 31.86 -18.96 8.72
CA THR A 579 31.50 -18.19 7.51
C THR A 579 31.15 -19.08 6.33
N SER A 580 31.81 -20.24 6.17
CA SER A 580 31.45 -21.21 5.12
C SER A 580 30.09 -21.86 5.35
N LEU A 581 29.67 -22.00 6.62
CA LEU A 581 28.44 -22.69 7.01
C LEU A 581 27.24 -21.77 7.19
N ALA A 582 27.45 -20.44 7.26
CA ALA A 582 26.39 -19.43 7.32
C ALA A 582 25.37 -19.53 6.16
N ARG A 583 25.75 -20.13 5.03
CA ARG A 583 24.85 -20.37 3.89
C ARG A 583 23.83 -21.51 4.08
N TYR A 584 23.93 -22.30 5.16
CA TYR A 584 23.12 -23.51 5.41
C TYR A 584 22.33 -23.40 6.74
N GLY A 585 22.04 -22.18 7.19
CA GLY A 585 21.63 -21.79 8.55
C GLY A 585 20.76 -22.80 9.34
N GLU A 586 19.64 -23.24 8.77
CA GLU A 586 18.67 -24.08 9.47
C GLU A 586 19.17 -25.53 9.70
N ALA A 587 19.88 -26.13 8.73
CA ALA A 587 20.45 -27.47 8.87
C ALA A 587 21.64 -27.48 9.85
N LEU A 588 22.38 -26.37 9.92
CA LEU A 588 23.50 -26.22 10.84
C LEU A 588 23.03 -26.19 12.29
N GLU A 589 21.97 -25.44 12.58
CA GLU A 589 21.43 -25.29 13.93
C GLU A 589 20.96 -26.64 14.50
N ALA A 590 20.27 -27.45 13.68
CA ALA A 590 19.85 -28.80 14.07
C ALA A 590 21.04 -29.72 14.38
N ILE A 591 22.10 -29.69 13.56
CA ILE A 591 23.30 -30.53 13.75
C ILE A 591 24.10 -30.07 14.98
N VAL A 592 24.29 -28.76 15.15
CA VAL A 592 25.01 -28.20 16.30
C VAL A 592 24.26 -28.48 17.60
N SER A 593 22.92 -28.39 17.59
CA SER A 593 22.08 -28.73 18.74
C SER A 593 22.18 -30.21 19.10
N LEU A 594 22.20 -31.10 18.10
CA LEU A 594 22.40 -32.55 18.33
C LEU A 594 23.78 -32.85 18.94
N ILE A 595 24.83 -32.20 18.43
CA ILE A 595 26.19 -32.32 18.99
C ILE A 595 26.24 -31.77 20.42
N ALA A 596 25.60 -30.63 20.67
CA ALA A 596 25.53 -30.02 22.00
C ALA A 596 24.83 -30.93 23.00
N ILE A 597 23.71 -31.57 22.62
CA ILE A 597 23.05 -32.59 23.44
C ILE A 597 23.98 -33.77 23.69
N GLY A 598 24.71 -34.27 22.68
CA GLY A 598 25.67 -35.35 22.82
C GLY A 598 26.82 -35.02 23.79
N VAL A 599 27.37 -33.81 23.70
CA VAL A 599 28.42 -33.31 24.61
C VAL A 599 27.87 -33.15 26.02
N LEU A 600 26.65 -32.61 26.18
CA LEU A 600 26.00 -32.47 27.46
C LEU A 600 25.81 -33.84 28.12
N LEU A 601 25.33 -34.84 27.37
CA LEU A 601 25.19 -36.21 27.84
C LEU A 601 26.55 -36.82 28.21
N LEU A 602 27.60 -36.56 27.44
CA LEU A 602 28.96 -37.05 27.73
C LEU A 602 29.52 -36.43 29.01
N ILE A 603 29.41 -35.11 29.18
CA ILE A 603 29.87 -34.41 30.40
C ILE A 603 29.03 -34.85 31.60
N THR A 604 27.72 -34.97 31.43
CA THR A 604 26.80 -35.45 32.48
C THR A 604 27.14 -36.88 32.88
N ASN A 605 27.35 -37.78 31.91
CA ASN A 605 27.75 -39.16 32.14
C ASN A 605 29.13 -39.26 32.80
N TRP A 606 30.10 -38.45 32.37
CA TRP A 606 31.43 -38.38 32.98
C TRP A 606 31.36 -37.88 34.42
N PHE A 607 30.55 -36.85 34.67
CA PHE A 607 30.30 -36.30 36.00
C PHE A 607 29.64 -37.34 36.93
N PHE A 608 28.66 -38.10 36.43
CA PHE A 608 28.04 -39.18 37.19
C PHE A 608 29.00 -40.36 37.43
N HIS A 609 29.89 -40.70 36.48
CA HIS A 609 30.79 -41.84 36.64
C HIS A 609 32.06 -41.55 37.45
N GLN A 610 32.65 -40.34 37.37
CA GLN A 610 33.86 -40.03 38.14
C GLN A 610 33.58 -39.58 39.58
N ASN A 611 32.47 -38.89 39.84
CA ASN A 611 32.20 -38.31 41.17
C ASN A 611 31.30 -39.16 42.08
N TYR A 612 30.57 -40.16 41.56
CA TYR A 612 29.70 -41.02 42.38
C TYR A 612 30.11 -42.50 42.48
N TRP A 613 31.05 -42.99 41.65
CA TRP A 613 31.46 -44.41 41.64
C TRP A 613 32.98 -44.65 41.70
N THR A 614 33.69 -43.86 42.50
CA THR A 614 35.01 -44.26 43.04
C THR A 614 34.99 -44.20 44.57
N GLY A 615 34.14 -45.06 45.14
CA GLY A 615 34.03 -45.32 46.57
C GLY A 615 34.06 -46.82 46.86
N HIS A 616 35.15 -47.48 46.49
CA HIS A 616 35.64 -48.71 47.12
C HIS A 616 37.15 -48.60 47.32
#